data_AF-A0A3N5ERG5-F1
#
_entry.id   AF-A0A3N5ERG5-F1
#
_cell.length_a   1.000
_cell.length_b   1.000
_cell.length_c   1.000
_cell.angle_alpha   90.00
_cell.angle_beta   90.00
_cell.angle_gamma   90.00
#
_symmetry.space_group_name_H-M   'P 1'
#
loop_
_entity.id
_entity.type
_entity.pdbx_description
1 polymer ?
#
loop_
_entity_poly.entity_id
_entity_poly.type
_entity_poly.pdbx_seq_one_letter_code
_entity_poly.pdbx_strand_id
1 'polypeptide(L)'
;MEKVKYGGWDNCIRLSNGEMELIVTTDIGPRVIRCGFVKGQNLFHEFPADLGKKGGNEWRSYGGHRLWHAPEAMPRTYALDNAPVRYEWDGRSLQLFQPVEPTTGIVKEIEITLSTDNNVTLKHRLINKNLWDVQLAAWCLTVMAQNGRAIFPQEPFRPHPDYLLPARPLVLWHYTNMSDPRWKWGQKYIQLSQDPKATTKQKVGLLDKQGWAAFVLNDDVFIKRFGFDENAIYPDYGCNAETFTNNEFIEVETLSPLATLKAGSGIEHVERWSLTKAQVTADEASIDAVLLPLVEQMASRTRQR
;
A
#
# COMPACT_ATOMS: atom_id res chain seq x y z
N MET A 1 -16.47 4.19 -15.48
CA MET A 1 -16.83 3.48 -14.25
C MET A 1 -17.97 2.52 -14.58
N GLU A 2 -17.90 1.29 -14.11
CA GLU A 2 -18.89 0.23 -14.37
C GLU A 2 -19.19 -0.54 -13.08
N LYS A 3 -20.46 -0.91 -12.84
CA LYS A 3 -20.80 -1.84 -11.76
C LYS A 3 -20.60 -3.27 -12.25
N VAL A 4 -19.89 -4.08 -11.48
CA VAL A 4 -19.55 -5.46 -11.85
C VAL A 4 -19.72 -6.40 -10.66
N LYS A 5 -19.93 -7.68 -10.94
CA LYS A 5 -19.75 -8.75 -9.96
C LYS A 5 -18.30 -9.21 -9.98
N TYR A 6 -17.72 -9.48 -8.82
CA TYR A 6 -16.33 -9.92 -8.74
C TYR A 6 -16.08 -10.74 -7.47
N GLY A 7 -15.35 -11.85 -7.58
CA GLY A 7 -14.90 -12.62 -6.42
C GLY A 7 -16.03 -13.06 -5.48
N GLY A 8 -17.24 -13.29 -5.99
CA GLY A 8 -18.41 -13.65 -5.18
C GLY A 8 -19.20 -12.48 -4.57
N TRP A 9 -18.71 -11.25 -4.67
CA TRP A 9 -19.49 -10.05 -4.33
C TRP A 9 -20.35 -9.60 -5.50
N ASP A 10 -21.57 -9.16 -5.19
CA ASP A 10 -22.55 -8.71 -6.18
C ASP A 10 -22.34 -7.25 -6.57
N ASN A 11 -21.79 -6.44 -5.65
CA ASN A 11 -21.60 -5.01 -5.84
C ASN A 11 -20.12 -4.62 -5.73
N CYS A 12 -19.46 -4.58 -6.89
CA CYS A 12 -18.14 -3.96 -7.05
C CYS A 12 -18.19 -2.87 -8.12
N ILE A 13 -17.18 -1.99 -8.09
CA ILE A 13 -16.98 -0.93 -9.06
C ILE A 13 -15.70 -1.20 -9.82
N ARG A 14 -15.80 -1.23 -11.15
CA ARG A 14 -14.66 -1.28 -12.06
C ARG A 14 -14.31 0.12 -12.56
N LEU A 15 -13.08 0.52 -12.32
CA LEU A 15 -12.45 1.69 -12.94
C LEU A 15 -11.47 1.19 -13.99
N SER A 16 -11.56 1.69 -15.22
CA SER A 16 -10.63 1.34 -16.29
C SER A 16 -10.45 2.49 -17.25
N ASN A 17 -9.25 2.61 -17.81
CA ASN A 17 -8.89 3.54 -18.87
C ASN A 17 -8.72 2.81 -20.23
N GLY A 18 -9.09 1.53 -20.31
CA GLY A 18 -8.92 0.68 -21.49
C GLY A 18 -7.67 -0.21 -21.46
N GLU A 19 -6.63 0.18 -20.70
CA GLU A 19 -5.38 -0.57 -20.56
C GLU A 19 -5.23 -1.17 -19.17
N MET A 20 -5.41 -0.36 -18.12
CA MET A 20 -5.42 -0.76 -16.72
C MET A 20 -6.85 -0.87 -16.20
N GLU A 21 -7.06 -1.73 -15.20
CA GLU A 21 -8.29 -1.79 -14.43
C GLU A 21 -8.04 -1.95 -12.92
N LEU A 22 -8.97 -1.37 -12.17
CA LEU A 22 -9.13 -1.56 -10.73
C LEU A 22 -10.52 -2.13 -10.46
N ILE A 23 -10.62 -3.07 -9.52
CA ILE A 23 -11.90 -3.49 -8.95
C ILE A 23 -11.95 -3.04 -7.49
N VAL A 24 -13.00 -2.31 -7.15
CA VAL A 24 -13.21 -1.73 -5.84
C VAL A 24 -14.46 -2.34 -5.23
N THR A 25 -14.37 -2.86 -4.01
CA THR A 25 -15.52 -3.50 -3.35
C THR A 25 -16.46 -2.45 -2.77
N THR A 26 -17.77 -2.72 -2.83
CA THR A 26 -18.78 -1.89 -2.14
C THR A 26 -19.66 -2.68 -1.18
N ASP A 27 -19.71 -4.01 -1.31
CA ASP A 27 -20.33 -4.91 -0.34
C ASP A 27 -19.54 -5.03 0.99
N ILE A 28 -18.23 -4.71 0.94
CA ILE A 28 -17.28 -4.67 2.05
C ILE A 28 -16.26 -3.54 1.83
N GLY A 29 -15.48 -3.19 2.85
CA GLY A 29 -14.28 -2.37 2.73
C GLY A 29 -14.33 -1.04 3.50
N PRO A 30 -13.64 0.01 2.99
CA PRO A 30 -13.27 0.24 1.60
C PRO A 30 -12.00 -0.51 1.16
N ARG A 31 -12.03 -1.12 -0.03
CA ARG A 31 -10.88 -1.84 -0.62
C ARG A 31 -10.79 -1.73 -2.13
N VAL A 32 -9.56 -1.70 -2.65
CA VAL A 32 -9.28 -2.04 -4.05
C VAL A 32 -8.82 -3.50 -4.08
N ILE A 33 -9.71 -4.40 -4.47
CA ILE A 33 -9.45 -5.85 -4.40
C ILE A 33 -8.60 -6.37 -5.55
N ARG A 34 -8.62 -5.67 -6.70
CA ARG A 34 -7.84 -6.01 -7.88
C ARG A 34 -7.21 -4.78 -8.51
N CYS A 35 -5.97 -4.94 -8.96
CA CYS A 35 -5.23 -3.99 -9.77
C CYS A 35 -4.42 -4.75 -10.82
N GLY A 36 -4.59 -4.44 -12.09
CA GLY A 36 -3.86 -5.09 -13.17
C GLY A 36 -4.20 -4.52 -14.54
N PHE A 37 -3.55 -5.03 -15.59
CA PHE A 37 -3.96 -4.75 -16.95
C PHE A 37 -5.33 -5.37 -17.23
N VAL A 38 -6.11 -4.77 -18.12
CA VAL A 38 -7.38 -5.33 -18.59
C VAL A 38 -7.13 -6.72 -19.16
N LYS A 39 -7.84 -7.72 -18.64
CA LYS A 39 -7.64 -9.16 -18.96
C LYS A 39 -6.26 -9.73 -18.58
N GLY A 40 -5.44 -8.97 -17.86
CA GLY A 40 -4.15 -9.42 -17.32
C GLY A 40 -4.28 -10.07 -15.94
N GLN A 41 -3.15 -10.49 -15.38
CA GLN A 41 -3.08 -11.03 -14.01
C GLN A 41 -3.47 -9.99 -12.95
N ASN A 42 -3.92 -10.44 -11.77
CA ASN A 42 -4.08 -9.54 -10.61
C ASN A 42 -2.72 -9.38 -9.95
N LEU A 43 -2.33 -8.14 -9.67
CA LEU A 43 -1.11 -7.86 -8.89
C LEU A 43 -1.36 -7.89 -7.39
N PHE A 44 -2.63 -7.87 -6.97
CA PHE A 44 -3.00 -8.02 -5.58
C PHE A 44 -3.37 -9.47 -5.27
N HIS A 45 -3.02 -9.91 -4.06
CA HIS A 45 -3.45 -11.20 -3.55
C HIS A 45 -4.90 -11.11 -3.07
N GLU A 46 -5.64 -12.17 -3.31
CA GLU A 46 -7.01 -12.39 -2.85
C GLU A 46 -7.01 -13.70 -2.08
N PHE A 47 -7.61 -13.71 -0.88
CA PHE A 47 -7.69 -14.94 -0.10
C PHE A 47 -8.94 -15.72 -0.52
N PRO A 48 -8.81 -16.86 -1.21
CA PRO A 48 -9.98 -17.56 -1.77
C PRO A 48 -10.98 -17.99 -0.71
N ALA A 49 -10.50 -18.27 0.50
CA ALA A 49 -11.33 -18.65 1.63
C ALA A 49 -12.30 -17.54 2.06
N ASP A 50 -11.97 -16.25 1.82
CA ASP A 50 -12.76 -15.10 2.27
C ASP A 50 -13.45 -14.33 1.14
N LEU A 51 -13.11 -14.60 -0.13
CA LEU A 51 -13.78 -14.03 -1.30
C LEU A 51 -15.31 -14.20 -1.22
N GLY A 52 -16.03 -13.10 -1.45
CA GLY A 52 -17.50 -13.07 -1.49
C GLY A 52 -18.18 -13.06 -0.13
N LYS A 53 -17.42 -13.28 0.97
CA LYS A 53 -17.99 -13.17 2.32
C LYS A 53 -18.27 -11.72 2.68
N LYS A 54 -19.30 -11.51 3.49
CA LYS A 54 -19.74 -10.21 4.02
C LYS A 54 -20.35 -10.36 5.41
N GLY A 55 -20.39 -9.29 6.19
CA GLY A 55 -20.94 -9.25 7.55
C GLY A 55 -20.20 -10.13 8.57
N GLY A 56 -20.85 -10.42 9.69
CA GLY A 56 -20.28 -11.22 10.78
C GLY A 56 -19.29 -10.46 11.68
N ASN A 57 -18.89 -11.12 12.77
CA ASN A 57 -18.17 -10.50 13.89
C ASN A 57 -16.68 -10.87 13.94
N GLU A 58 -16.18 -11.53 12.90
CA GLU A 58 -14.79 -11.96 12.79
C GLU A 58 -14.05 -11.10 11.78
N TRP A 59 -12.79 -10.80 12.09
CA TRP A 59 -11.90 -10.14 11.16
C TRP A 59 -11.55 -11.06 10.00
N ARG A 60 -11.52 -10.53 8.77
CA ARG A 60 -11.18 -11.29 7.56
C ARG A 60 -10.09 -10.62 6.77
N SER A 61 -9.24 -11.45 6.19
CA SER A 61 -8.24 -10.99 5.23
C SER A 61 -8.80 -11.20 3.84
N TYR A 62 -9.48 -10.19 3.29
CA TYR A 62 -9.96 -10.28 1.90
C TYR A 62 -8.83 -10.14 0.87
N GLY A 63 -7.68 -9.59 1.27
CA GLY A 63 -6.59 -9.22 0.37
C GLY A 63 -6.78 -7.82 -0.24
N GLY A 64 -6.13 -7.56 -1.37
CA GLY A 64 -6.19 -6.25 -2.02
C GLY A 64 -5.48 -5.13 -1.26
N HIS A 65 -5.84 -3.91 -1.60
CA HIS A 65 -5.42 -2.69 -0.92
C HIS A 65 -6.48 -2.22 0.08
N ARG A 66 -6.06 -1.81 1.29
CA ARG A 66 -6.93 -1.34 2.37
C ARG A 66 -6.31 -0.23 3.21
N LEU A 67 -7.16 0.53 3.89
CA LEU A 67 -6.78 1.58 4.83
C LEU A 67 -6.97 1.13 6.29
N TRP A 68 -5.88 1.13 7.03
CA TRP A 68 -5.80 0.92 8.47
C TRP A 68 -5.27 2.17 9.17
N HIS A 69 -5.09 2.10 10.48
CA HIS A 69 -4.36 3.11 11.23
C HIS A 69 -3.27 2.49 12.09
N ALA A 70 -2.12 3.13 12.16
CA ALA A 70 -0.95 2.72 12.96
C ALA A 70 -0.88 3.49 14.30
N PRO A 71 -0.10 2.99 15.29
CA PRO A 71 0.62 1.71 15.29
C PRO A 71 -0.31 0.48 15.36
N GLU A 72 0.19 -0.69 14.96
CA GLU A 72 -0.57 -1.93 15.07
C GLU A 72 -0.88 -2.26 16.53
N ALA A 73 -2.15 -2.53 16.83
CA ALA A 73 -2.63 -2.93 18.15
C ALA A 73 -3.93 -3.72 18.03
N MET A 74 -4.02 -4.85 18.74
CA MET A 74 -5.25 -5.62 18.92
C MET A 74 -6.06 -5.07 20.11
N PRO A 75 -7.39 -4.88 20.02
CA PRO A 75 -8.23 -5.09 18.84
C PRO A 75 -8.33 -3.88 17.89
N ARG A 76 -7.76 -2.74 18.27
CA ARG A 76 -7.96 -1.44 17.60
C ARG A 76 -7.79 -1.47 16.08
N THR A 77 -6.70 -2.08 15.61
CA THR A 77 -6.32 -2.11 14.18
C THR A 77 -7.12 -3.12 13.38
N TYR A 78 -7.66 -4.12 14.08
CA TYR A 78 -8.43 -5.23 13.54
C TYR A 78 -9.94 -4.93 13.52
N ALA A 79 -10.31 -3.64 13.48
CA ALA A 79 -11.68 -3.21 13.25
C ALA A 79 -12.22 -3.83 11.95
N LEU A 80 -13.47 -4.27 11.99
CA LEU A 80 -14.08 -5.03 10.90
C LEU A 80 -14.45 -4.11 9.74
N ASP A 81 -14.05 -4.50 8.53
CA ASP A 81 -14.44 -3.87 7.27
C ASP A 81 -15.39 -4.78 6.44
N ASN A 82 -16.16 -5.62 7.14
CA ASN A 82 -17.07 -6.61 6.54
C ASN A 82 -18.41 -6.02 6.05
N ALA A 83 -18.65 -4.73 6.25
CA ALA A 83 -19.94 -4.07 5.98
C ALA A 83 -19.90 -3.28 4.67
N PRO A 84 -21.07 -3.07 4.01
CA PRO A 84 -21.14 -2.26 2.81
C PRO A 84 -20.64 -0.83 3.03
N VAL A 85 -20.00 -0.27 2.02
CA VAL A 85 -19.54 1.12 2.02
C VAL A 85 -20.38 1.97 1.08
N ARG A 86 -20.64 3.20 1.51
CA ARG A 86 -21.24 4.22 0.64
C ARG A 86 -20.18 4.69 -0.35
N TYR A 87 -20.56 5.02 -1.57
CA TYR A 87 -19.65 5.61 -2.54
C TYR A 87 -20.31 6.72 -3.34
N GLU A 88 -19.48 7.61 -3.87
CA GLU A 88 -19.85 8.69 -4.78
C GLU A 88 -18.92 8.70 -5.99
N TRP A 89 -19.47 9.02 -7.16
CA TRP A 89 -18.73 9.17 -8.41
C TRP A 89 -19.08 10.52 -9.03
N ASP A 90 -18.08 11.38 -9.19
CA ASP A 90 -18.25 12.74 -9.72
C ASP A 90 -18.01 12.86 -11.23
N GLY A 91 -17.80 11.73 -11.92
CA GLY A 91 -17.38 11.70 -13.33
C GLY A 91 -15.88 11.49 -13.53
N ARG A 92 -15.07 11.67 -12.48
CA ARG A 92 -13.60 11.61 -12.52
C ARG A 92 -13.01 10.77 -11.39
N SER A 93 -13.53 10.91 -10.18
CA SER A 93 -13.01 10.28 -8.96
C SER A 93 -14.10 9.47 -8.27
N LEU A 94 -13.70 8.30 -7.76
CA LEU A 94 -14.54 7.44 -6.94
C LEU A 94 -14.19 7.65 -5.48
N GLN A 95 -15.13 8.10 -4.67
CA GLN A 95 -14.98 8.23 -3.22
C GLN A 95 -15.72 7.11 -2.52
N LEU A 96 -15.07 6.43 -1.56
CA LEU A 96 -15.65 5.39 -0.73
C LEU A 96 -15.62 5.82 0.73
N PHE A 97 -16.71 5.56 1.45
CA PHE A 97 -16.94 5.98 2.82
C PHE A 97 -17.31 4.77 3.66
N GLN A 98 -16.42 4.38 4.57
CA GLN A 98 -16.74 3.41 5.61
C GLN A 98 -17.72 4.04 6.62
N PRO A 99 -18.69 3.28 7.15
CA PRO A 99 -19.36 3.67 8.39
C PRO A 99 -18.35 3.93 9.52
N VAL A 100 -18.75 4.75 10.50
CA VAL A 100 -17.95 4.98 11.70
C VAL A 100 -17.67 3.63 12.36
N GLU A 101 -16.39 3.33 12.59
CA GLU A 101 -15.98 2.11 13.29
C GLU A 101 -16.50 2.14 14.73
N PRO A 102 -17.35 1.19 15.14
CA PRO A 102 -17.91 1.20 16.50
C PRO A 102 -16.86 1.07 17.60
N THR A 103 -15.71 0.43 17.28
CA THR A 103 -14.63 0.15 18.24
C THR A 103 -13.64 1.29 18.40
N THR A 104 -13.47 2.14 17.38
CA THR A 104 -12.43 3.18 17.36
C THR A 104 -12.98 4.59 17.20
N GLY A 105 -14.24 4.73 16.74
CA GLY A 105 -14.83 6.02 16.38
C GLY A 105 -14.21 6.66 15.14
N ILE A 106 -13.44 5.91 14.33
CA ILE A 106 -12.77 6.42 13.13
C ILE A 106 -13.62 6.12 11.88
N VAL A 107 -13.67 7.09 10.97
CA VAL A 107 -14.16 6.90 9.60
C VAL A 107 -12.96 6.77 8.67
N LYS A 108 -13.03 5.80 7.76
CA LYS A 108 -12.05 5.56 6.70
C LYS A 108 -12.65 5.94 5.35
N GLU A 109 -11.93 6.76 4.60
CA GLU A 109 -12.29 7.14 3.24
C GLU A 109 -11.15 6.84 2.28
N ILE A 110 -11.49 6.41 1.07
CA ILE A 110 -10.56 6.28 -0.05
C ILE A 110 -11.15 7.02 -1.25
N GLU A 111 -10.44 8.02 -1.76
CA GLU A 111 -10.74 8.68 -3.03
C GLU A 111 -9.77 8.19 -4.10
N ILE A 112 -10.29 7.67 -5.22
CA ILE A 112 -9.52 7.04 -6.28
C ILE A 112 -9.74 7.80 -7.59
N THR A 113 -8.67 8.28 -8.20
CA THR A 113 -8.68 8.88 -9.54
C THR A 113 -7.76 8.07 -10.45
N LEU A 114 -8.33 7.44 -11.49
CA LEU A 114 -7.58 6.76 -12.55
C LEU A 114 -7.37 7.72 -13.73
N SER A 115 -6.13 7.89 -14.16
CA SER A 115 -5.78 8.68 -15.34
C SER A 115 -5.72 7.82 -16.61
N THR A 116 -5.54 8.48 -17.75
CA THR A 116 -5.46 7.83 -19.07
C THR A 116 -4.12 7.12 -19.33
N ASP A 117 -3.11 7.32 -18.49
CA ASP A 117 -1.73 6.86 -18.69
C ASP A 117 -1.29 5.81 -17.65
N ASN A 118 -2.23 4.94 -17.24
CA ASN A 118 -2.03 3.88 -16.24
C ASN A 118 -1.49 4.38 -14.89
N ASN A 119 -1.82 5.62 -14.52
CA ASN A 119 -1.56 6.14 -13.18
C ASN A 119 -2.86 6.20 -12.37
N VAL A 120 -2.74 5.96 -11.07
CA VAL A 120 -3.85 6.07 -10.11
C VAL A 120 -3.40 6.98 -8.99
N THR A 121 -4.24 7.92 -8.57
CA THR A 121 -4.05 8.66 -7.32
C THR A 121 -5.07 8.17 -6.31
N LEU A 122 -4.60 7.79 -5.12
CA LEU A 122 -5.44 7.46 -3.99
C LEU A 122 -5.20 8.45 -2.87
N LYS A 123 -6.29 9.05 -2.36
CA LYS A 123 -6.25 9.85 -1.12
C LYS A 123 -6.97 9.06 -0.03
N HIS A 124 -6.25 8.76 1.02
CA HIS A 124 -6.74 8.02 2.17
C HIS A 124 -7.03 9.00 3.28
N ARG A 125 -8.22 8.97 3.86
CA ARG A 125 -8.56 9.82 5.00
C ARG A 125 -8.98 9.02 6.20
N LEU A 126 -8.44 9.41 7.35
CA LEU A 126 -8.91 8.97 8.66
C LEU A 126 -9.53 10.16 9.36
N ILE A 127 -10.78 10.04 9.77
CA ILE A 127 -11.53 11.12 10.41
C ILE A 127 -11.97 10.67 11.79
N ASN A 128 -11.61 11.44 12.81
CA ASN A 128 -11.97 11.17 14.19
C ASN A 128 -13.42 11.63 14.47
N LYS A 129 -14.32 10.69 14.76
CA LYS A 129 -15.71 10.98 15.18
C LYS A 129 -15.94 10.79 16.69
N ASN A 130 -14.88 10.59 17.46
CA ASN A 130 -14.96 10.61 18.92
C ASN A 130 -15.15 12.02 19.45
N LEU A 131 -15.47 12.12 20.75
CA LEU A 131 -15.60 13.39 21.47
C LEU A 131 -14.26 13.97 21.94
N TRP A 132 -13.15 13.23 21.78
CA TRP A 132 -11.81 13.62 22.24
C TRP A 132 -10.76 13.34 21.16
N ASP A 133 -9.58 13.91 21.37
CA ASP A 133 -8.45 13.81 20.46
C ASP A 133 -7.83 12.40 20.48
N VAL A 134 -7.41 11.92 19.32
CA VAL A 134 -6.75 10.61 19.19
C VAL A 134 -5.44 10.75 18.44
N GLN A 135 -4.44 9.95 18.80
CA GLN A 135 -3.17 9.91 18.07
C GLN A 135 -3.09 8.65 17.22
N LEU A 136 -2.90 8.83 15.91
CA LEU A 136 -2.80 7.75 14.94
C LEU A 136 -2.08 8.22 13.66
N ALA A 137 -1.70 7.25 12.82
CA ALA A 137 -1.24 7.48 11.45
C ALA A 137 -2.11 6.67 10.48
N ALA A 138 -2.30 7.13 9.25
CA ALA A 138 -2.87 6.31 8.19
C ALA A 138 -1.88 5.23 7.79
N TRP A 139 -2.36 4.00 7.68
CA TRP A 139 -1.54 2.84 7.30
C TRP A 139 -2.21 2.11 6.15
N CYS A 140 -1.58 2.18 4.99
CA CYS A 140 -2.13 1.68 3.73
C CYS A 140 -1.44 0.38 3.33
N LEU A 141 -2.12 -0.74 3.55
CA LEU A 141 -1.61 -2.07 3.23
C LEU A 141 -2.02 -2.44 1.80
N THR A 142 -1.05 -2.80 0.97
CA THR A 142 -1.31 -3.40 -0.33
C THR A 142 -0.81 -4.84 -0.31
N VAL A 143 -1.73 -5.80 -0.22
CA VAL A 143 -1.41 -7.23 -0.23
C VAL A 143 -1.16 -7.66 -1.67
N MET A 144 0.10 -7.84 -2.04
CA MET A 144 0.54 -8.19 -3.40
C MET A 144 0.50 -9.70 -3.63
N ALA A 145 0.27 -10.10 -4.88
CA ALA A 145 0.17 -11.49 -5.31
C ALA A 145 1.45 -12.30 -5.06
N GLN A 146 1.30 -13.63 -5.09
CA GLN A 146 2.40 -14.58 -4.90
C GLN A 146 3.48 -14.48 -5.99
N ASN A 147 4.68 -14.97 -5.65
CA ASN A 147 5.89 -15.06 -6.48
C ASN A 147 6.48 -13.72 -6.94
N GLY A 148 5.91 -12.60 -6.51
CA GLY A 148 6.44 -11.29 -6.84
C GLY A 148 7.57 -10.85 -5.91
N ARG A 149 8.22 -9.76 -6.30
CA ARG A 149 9.36 -9.16 -5.59
C ARG A 149 9.11 -7.69 -5.33
N ALA A 150 9.16 -7.29 -4.06
CA ALA A 150 9.13 -5.90 -3.64
C ALA A 150 10.55 -5.29 -3.69
N ILE A 151 10.65 -4.03 -4.09
CA ILE A 151 11.89 -3.28 -4.25
C ILE A 151 11.71 -1.91 -3.58
N PHE A 152 12.64 -1.58 -2.69
CA PHE A 152 12.67 -0.31 -1.97
C PHE A 152 14.04 0.36 -2.17
N PRO A 153 14.11 1.68 -2.31
CA PRO A 153 15.37 2.40 -2.43
C PRO A 153 16.14 2.41 -1.11
N GLN A 154 17.47 2.41 -1.23
CA GLN A 154 18.37 2.90 -0.19
C GLN A 154 18.50 4.41 -0.28
N GLU A 155 18.89 5.04 0.84
CA GLU A 155 19.36 6.42 0.80
C GLU A 155 20.63 6.52 -0.05
N PRO A 156 20.88 7.65 -0.73
CA PRO A 156 22.09 7.82 -1.53
C PRO A 156 23.34 7.51 -0.71
N PHE A 157 24.23 6.67 -1.24
CA PHE A 157 25.48 6.36 -0.58
C PHE A 157 26.35 7.62 -0.45
N ARG A 158 26.95 7.79 0.73
CA ARG A 158 27.87 8.90 1.03
C ARG A 158 29.08 8.34 1.78
N PRO A 159 30.31 8.59 1.32
CA PRO A 159 31.49 8.04 1.96
C PRO A 159 31.78 8.74 3.30
N HIS A 160 32.37 8.00 4.22
CA HIS A 160 33.16 8.60 5.30
C HIS A 160 34.49 9.09 4.69
N PRO A 161 34.98 10.31 5.00
CA PRO A 161 34.57 11.18 6.10
C PRO A 161 33.55 12.28 5.74
N ASP A 162 33.12 12.37 4.48
CA ASP A 162 32.29 13.48 3.99
C ASP A 162 30.96 13.60 4.74
N TYR A 163 30.42 12.46 5.20
CA TYR A 163 29.18 12.40 5.97
C TYR A 163 29.27 11.44 7.16
N LEU A 164 28.95 11.98 8.35
CA LEU A 164 29.09 11.27 9.64
C LEU A 164 27.75 10.84 10.26
N LEU A 165 26.65 11.48 9.88
CA LEU A 165 25.33 11.24 10.48
C LEU A 165 24.60 10.06 9.82
N PRO A 166 23.74 9.33 10.57
CA PRO A 166 22.98 8.22 10.04
C PRO A 166 22.04 8.65 8.91
N ALA A 167 21.89 7.81 7.89
CA ALA A 167 21.06 8.12 6.73
C ALA A 167 19.55 7.99 7.02
N ARG A 168 19.13 6.91 7.70
CA ARG A 168 17.74 6.61 8.07
C ARG A 168 17.63 5.47 9.09
N PRO A 169 16.47 5.31 9.78
CA PRO A 169 16.07 4.05 10.41
C PRO A 169 15.84 2.90 9.40
N LEU A 170 16.26 1.69 9.80
CA LEU A 170 15.83 0.40 9.27
C LEU A 170 15.37 -0.43 10.47
N VAL A 171 14.08 -0.76 10.51
CA VAL A 171 13.41 -1.34 11.69
C VAL A 171 13.10 -2.80 11.42
N LEU A 172 13.45 -3.66 12.36
CA LEU A 172 13.32 -5.11 12.25
C LEU A 172 12.28 -5.59 13.27
N TRP A 173 11.29 -6.34 12.81
CA TRP A 173 10.39 -7.06 13.72
C TRP A 173 11.11 -8.27 14.30
N HIS A 174 10.69 -8.75 15.48
CA HIS A 174 11.32 -9.87 16.18
C HIS A 174 11.48 -11.15 15.34
N TYR A 175 10.60 -11.35 14.36
CA TYR A 175 10.62 -12.53 13.48
C TYR A 175 11.39 -12.29 12.17
N THR A 176 12.09 -11.16 12.03
CA THR A 176 12.93 -10.89 10.85
C THR A 176 14.22 -11.68 10.94
N ASN A 177 14.51 -12.44 9.88
CA ASN A 177 15.81 -13.04 9.69
C ASN A 177 16.51 -12.33 8.53
N MET A 178 17.50 -11.49 8.84
CA MET A 178 18.25 -10.74 7.83
C MET A 178 19.06 -11.65 6.88
N SER A 179 19.32 -12.91 7.27
CA SER A 179 19.97 -13.90 6.43
C SER A 179 18.99 -14.77 5.63
N ASP A 180 17.69 -14.51 5.70
CA ASP A 180 16.68 -15.23 4.91
C ASP A 180 16.95 -15.02 3.41
N PRO A 181 17.01 -16.08 2.59
CA PRO A 181 17.40 -16.00 1.18
C PRO A 181 16.41 -15.22 0.32
N ARG A 182 15.21 -14.91 0.82
CA ARG A 182 14.25 -14.02 0.15
C ARG A 182 14.72 -12.56 0.15
N TRP A 183 15.61 -12.18 1.06
CA TRP A 183 16.19 -10.85 1.10
C TRP A 183 17.37 -10.71 0.14
N LYS A 184 17.41 -9.58 -0.57
CA LYS A 184 18.61 -9.06 -1.21
C LYS A 184 18.90 -7.66 -0.68
N TRP A 185 19.91 -7.55 0.15
CA TRP A 185 20.42 -6.29 0.71
C TRP A 185 21.46 -5.70 -0.23
N GLY A 186 21.03 -4.87 -1.17
CA GLY A 186 21.89 -4.20 -2.15
C GLY A 186 22.44 -2.86 -1.66
N GLN A 187 23.35 -2.28 -2.45
CA GLN A 187 23.94 -0.97 -2.18
C GLN A 187 22.94 0.16 -2.42
N LYS A 188 22.09 0.00 -3.45
CA LYS A 188 21.09 0.99 -3.86
C LYS A 188 19.66 0.55 -3.56
N TYR A 189 19.41 -0.75 -3.44
CA TYR A 189 18.06 -1.29 -3.27
C TYR A 189 17.99 -2.39 -2.20
N ILE A 190 16.91 -2.36 -1.42
CA ILE A 190 16.48 -3.50 -0.59
C ILE A 190 15.40 -4.22 -1.37
N GLN A 191 15.52 -5.53 -1.52
CA GLN A 191 14.55 -6.35 -2.25
C GLN A 191 14.08 -7.52 -1.40
N LEU A 192 12.79 -7.84 -1.50
CA LEU A 192 12.15 -8.98 -0.83
C LEU A 192 11.33 -9.77 -1.84
N SER A 193 11.65 -11.05 -2.01
CA SER A 193 10.88 -11.96 -2.85
C SER A 193 9.87 -12.76 -2.02
N GLN A 194 8.64 -12.88 -2.51
CA GLN A 194 7.66 -13.82 -1.95
C GLN A 194 8.03 -15.25 -2.39
N ASP A 195 7.92 -16.22 -1.48
CA ASP A 195 8.15 -17.64 -1.77
C ASP A 195 7.02 -18.51 -1.20
N PRO A 196 6.24 -19.22 -2.03
CA PRO A 196 5.16 -20.08 -1.57
C PRO A 196 5.62 -21.30 -0.76
N LYS A 197 6.92 -21.62 -0.77
CA LYS A 197 7.52 -22.69 0.03
C LYS A 197 8.06 -22.20 1.38
N ALA A 198 8.01 -20.89 1.65
CA ALA A 198 8.50 -20.35 2.90
C ALA A 198 7.74 -20.94 4.10
N THR A 199 8.44 -21.22 5.19
CA THR A 199 7.83 -21.64 6.46
C THR A 199 7.89 -20.56 7.54
N THR A 200 8.52 -19.43 7.21
CA THR A 200 8.76 -18.29 8.12
C THR A 200 8.21 -16.99 7.54
N LYS A 201 7.88 -16.07 8.45
CA LYS A 201 7.48 -14.70 8.11
C LYS A 201 8.70 -13.79 8.11
N GLN A 202 8.66 -12.73 7.31
CA GLN A 202 9.64 -11.64 7.32
C GLN A 202 8.90 -10.31 7.39
N LYS A 203 9.43 -9.32 8.12
CA LYS A 203 8.91 -7.94 8.08
C LYS A 203 9.99 -6.93 8.39
N VAL A 204 10.13 -5.91 7.54
CA VAL A 204 10.98 -4.75 7.85
C VAL A 204 10.24 -3.45 7.59
N GLY A 205 10.63 -2.44 8.34
CA GLY A 205 10.19 -1.07 8.16
C GLY A 205 11.38 -0.17 7.83
N LEU A 206 11.11 0.89 7.08
CA LEU A 206 12.10 1.87 6.67
C LEU A 206 11.50 3.27 6.72
N LEU A 207 12.35 4.24 7.09
CA LEU A 207 12.10 5.63 6.71
C LEU A 207 12.61 5.83 5.29
N ASP A 208 11.74 5.62 4.31
CA ASP A 208 11.99 5.87 2.91
C ASP A 208 11.88 7.37 2.59
N LYS A 209 13.01 8.06 2.51
CA LYS A 209 13.05 9.50 2.14
C LYS A 209 12.92 9.71 0.64
N GLN A 210 13.15 8.66 -0.15
CA GLN A 210 13.06 8.69 -1.61
C GLN A 210 11.59 8.55 -2.06
N GLY A 211 10.73 7.99 -1.19
CA GLY A 211 9.28 8.04 -1.30
C GLY A 211 8.72 7.15 -2.41
N TRP A 212 9.28 5.96 -2.59
CA TRP A 212 8.78 5.01 -3.57
C TRP A 212 9.07 3.55 -3.22
N ALA A 213 8.14 2.67 -3.57
CA ALA A 213 8.34 1.24 -3.59
C ALA A 213 7.85 0.68 -4.92
N ALA A 214 8.39 -0.46 -5.35
CA ALA A 214 7.91 -1.16 -6.51
C ALA A 214 7.66 -2.64 -6.20
N PHE A 215 6.78 -3.25 -6.97
CA PHE A 215 6.53 -4.67 -6.97
C PHE A 215 6.58 -5.18 -8.41
N VAL A 216 7.35 -6.24 -8.60
CA VAL A 216 7.54 -6.88 -9.90
C VAL A 216 6.95 -8.29 -9.84
N LEU A 217 6.02 -8.59 -10.74
CA LEU A 217 5.47 -9.93 -10.94
C LEU A 217 5.50 -10.27 -12.43
N ASN A 218 6.40 -11.18 -12.79
CA ASN A 218 6.72 -11.45 -14.20
C ASN A 218 7.19 -10.17 -14.90
N ASP A 219 6.46 -9.73 -15.91
CA ASP A 219 6.70 -8.51 -16.69
C ASP A 219 5.83 -7.32 -16.24
N ASP A 220 5.01 -7.48 -15.21
CA ASP A 220 4.21 -6.39 -14.63
C ASP A 220 4.97 -5.70 -13.50
N VAL A 221 5.12 -4.38 -13.63
CA VAL A 221 5.73 -3.52 -12.63
C VAL A 221 4.68 -2.57 -12.07
N PHE A 222 4.38 -2.74 -10.80
CA PHE A 222 3.57 -1.82 -10.01
C PHE A 222 4.48 -0.90 -9.20
N ILE A 223 4.37 0.41 -9.42
CA ILE A 223 5.14 1.43 -8.69
C ILE A 223 4.21 2.19 -7.77
N LYS A 224 4.61 2.37 -6.53
CA LYS A 224 3.89 3.07 -5.47
C LYS A 224 4.72 4.26 -4.99
N ARG A 225 4.23 5.49 -5.18
CA ARG A 225 4.84 6.74 -4.71
C ARG A 225 4.03 7.30 -3.54
N PHE A 226 4.72 7.87 -2.57
CA PHE A 226 4.15 8.47 -1.37
C PHE A 226 5.02 9.63 -0.86
N GLY A 227 4.46 10.46 0.02
CA GLY A 227 5.16 11.62 0.56
C GLY A 227 6.11 11.30 1.71
N PHE A 228 7.09 12.16 1.90
CA PHE A 228 7.96 12.19 3.07
C PHE A 228 8.05 13.63 3.59
N ASP A 229 7.87 13.80 4.90
CA ASP A 229 8.05 15.06 5.62
C ASP A 229 9.21 14.89 6.61
N GLU A 230 10.29 15.64 6.38
CA GLU A 230 11.52 15.56 7.18
C GLU A 230 11.36 16.00 8.63
N ASN A 231 10.33 16.78 8.94
CA ASN A 231 10.08 17.31 10.27
C ASN A 231 9.03 16.50 11.05
N ALA A 232 8.45 15.48 10.41
CA ALA A 232 7.37 14.71 10.99
C ALA A 232 7.86 13.51 11.80
N ILE A 233 7.05 13.07 12.76
CA ILE A 233 7.28 11.83 13.51
C ILE A 233 6.45 10.74 12.86
N TYR A 234 7.10 9.63 12.55
CA TYR A 234 6.47 8.45 11.96
C TYR A 234 6.27 7.34 13.00
N PRO A 235 5.26 6.46 12.83
CA PRO A 235 5.04 5.34 13.73
C PRO A 235 6.18 4.30 13.65
N ASP A 236 6.13 3.26 14.48
CA ASP A 236 6.95 2.05 14.32
C ASP A 236 8.46 2.31 14.22
N TYR A 237 9.01 3.06 15.18
CA TYR A 237 10.41 3.51 15.18
C TYR A 237 10.81 4.39 13.99
N GLY A 238 9.84 5.12 13.42
CA GLY A 238 10.07 6.12 12.39
C GLY A 238 9.83 5.62 10.97
N CYS A 239 8.99 4.60 10.75
CA CYS A 239 8.73 4.03 9.44
C CYS A 239 7.61 4.76 8.68
N ASN A 240 7.85 5.06 7.40
CA ASN A 240 6.82 5.50 6.46
C ASN A 240 6.56 4.45 5.35
N ALA A 241 7.37 3.40 5.29
CA ALA A 241 7.19 2.24 4.42
C ALA A 241 7.54 0.96 5.17
N GLU A 242 6.74 -0.08 4.94
CA GLU A 242 6.93 -1.41 5.52
C GLU A 242 6.69 -2.48 4.48
N THR A 243 7.28 -3.65 4.69
CA THR A 243 6.99 -4.83 3.90
C THR A 243 6.99 -6.07 4.76
N PHE A 244 5.95 -6.89 4.60
CA PHE A 244 5.78 -8.18 5.24
C PHE A 244 5.69 -9.28 4.18
N THR A 245 6.17 -10.49 4.45
CA THR A 245 5.85 -11.64 3.59
C THR A 245 5.75 -12.95 4.37
N ASN A 246 4.92 -13.86 3.85
CA ASN A 246 4.83 -15.27 4.23
C ASN A 246 4.75 -16.15 2.95
N ASN A 247 4.27 -17.38 3.08
CA ASN A 247 4.05 -18.30 1.96
C ASN A 247 2.86 -17.93 1.06
N GLU A 248 1.98 -17.02 1.48
CA GLU A 248 0.76 -16.68 0.74
C GLU A 248 0.87 -15.36 0.00
N PHE A 249 1.62 -14.38 0.51
CA PHE A 249 1.68 -13.04 -0.08
C PHE A 249 2.89 -12.23 0.37
N ILE A 250 3.04 -11.04 -0.22
CA ILE A 250 3.94 -9.98 0.23
C ILE A 250 3.17 -8.66 0.29
N GLU A 251 3.40 -7.85 1.32
CA GLU A 251 2.77 -6.54 1.49
C GLU A 251 3.74 -5.43 1.10
N VAL A 252 3.22 -4.41 0.42
CA VAL A 252 3.90 -3.13 0.18
C VAL A 252 3.08 -2.04 0.86
N GLU A 253 3.53 -1.66 2.05
CA GLU A 253 2.78 -0.84 2.98
C GLU A 253 3.36 0.58 3.03
N THR A 254 2.49 1.58 3.20
CA THR A 254 2.95 2.95 3.45
C THR A 254 2.21 3.54 4.65
N LEU A 255 2.88 4.43 5.36
CA LEU A 255 2.38 5.07 6.56
C LEU A 255 2.49 6.58 6.46
N SER A 256 1.46 7.29 6.92
CA SER A 256 1.53 8.73 7.14
C SER A 256 2.35 9.02 8.41
N PRO A 257 2.72 10.29 8.64
CA PRO A 257 3.12 10.71 9.97
C PRO A 257 2.08 10.39 11.04
N LEU A 258 2.54 10.23 12.28
CA LEU A 258 1.68 10.27 13.46
C LEU A 258 1.10 11.68 13.61
N ALA A 259 -0.20 11.75 13.85
CA ALA A 259 -0.91 12.99 14.05
C ALA A 259 -1.88 12.86 15.22
N THR A 260 -2.05 13.97 15.96
CA THR A 260 -3.14 14.12 16.91
C THR A 260 -4.36 14.68 16.17
N LEU A 261 -5.35 13.84 15.94
CA LEU A 261 -6.62 14.20 15.31
C LEU A 261 -7.57 14.71 16.39
N LYS A 262 -7.86 16.01 16.34
CA LYS A 262 -8.95 16.59 17.14
C LYS A 262 -10.29 15.95 16.82
N ALA A 263 -11.22 15.98 17.77
CA ALA A 263 -12.60 15.59 17.52
C ALA A 263 -13.16 16.27 16.25
N GLY A 264 -13.69 15.48 15.32
CA GLY A 264 -14.23 15.93 14.03
C GLY A 264 -13.19 16.19 12.93
N SER A 265 -11.91 16.23 13.24
CA SER A 265 -10.83 16.45 12.27
C SER A 265 -10.30 15.14 11.69
N GLY A 266 -9.48 15.23 10.64
CA GLY A 266 -8.86 14.07 10.02
C GLY A 266 -7.48 14.35 9.45
N ILE A 267 -6.84 13.28 8.98
CA ILE A 267 -5.59 13.32 8.22
C ILE A 267 -5.80 12.76 6.82
N GLU A 268 -4.93 13.15 5.89
CA GLU A 268 -4.90 12.63 4.53
C GLU A 268 -3.52 12.02 4.24
N HIS A 269 -3.50 10.83 3.63
CA HIS A 269 -2.31 10.18 3.12
C HIS A 269 -2.48 9.84 1.64
N VAL A 270 -1.56 10.33 0.80
CA VAL A 270 -1.70 10.23 -0.65
C VAL A 270 -0.71 9.22 -1.20
N GLU A 271 -1.25 8.25 -1.94
CA GLU A 271 -0.47 7.32 -2.75
C GLU A 271 -0.70 7.61 -4.23
N ARG A 272 0.35 7.44 -5.04
CA ARG A 272 0.25 7.44 -6.50
C ARG A 272 0.79 6.13 -7.02
N TRP A 273 -0.02 5.43 -7.78
CA TRP A 273 0.35 4.16 -8.38
C TRP A 273 0.60 4.33 -9.88
N SER A 274 1.51 3.54 -10.42
CA SER A 274 1.67 3.34 -11.85
C SER A 274 1.77 1.85 -12.15
N LEU A 275 1.22 1.44 -13.28
CA LEU A 275 1.36 0.09 -13.80
C LEU A 275 1.99 0.14 -15.19
N THR A 276 3.08 -0.60 -15.37
CA THR A 276 3.84 -0.64 -16.63
C THR A 276 4.38 -2.05 -16.88
N LYS A 277 4.52 -2.40 -18.17
CA LYS A 277 5.20 -3.63 -18.60
C LYS A 277 6.71 -3.39 -18.69
N ALA A 278 7.51 -4.14 -17.96
CA ALA A 278 8.97 -4.07 -18.04
C ALA A 278 9.67 -5.32 -17.50
N GLN A 279 10.82 -5.65 -18.07
CA GLN A 279 11.69 -6.73 -17.58
C GLN A 279 12.70 -6.17 -16.59
N VAL A 280 12.42 -6.33 -15.29
CA VAL A 280 13.31 -5.87 -14.20
C VAL A 280 13.89 -7.09 -13.51
N THR A 281 15.19 -7.34 -13.67
CA THR A 281 15.86 -8.46 -12.99
C THR A 281 16.23 -8.11 -11.55
N ALA A 282 16.85 -9.05 -10.82
CA ALA A 282 17.31 -8.83 -9.44
C ALA A 282 18.57 -7.95 -9.35
N ASP A 283 19.27 -7.74 -10.47
CA ASP A 283 20.50 -6.96 -10.51
C ASP A 283 20.25 -5.46 -10.39
N GLU A 284 21.09 -4.74 -9.64
CA GLU A 284 20.91 -3.30 -9.41
C GLU A 284 21.07 -2.48 -10.69
N ALA A 285 21.91 -2.90 -11.65
CA ALA A 285 22.05 -2.20 -12.93
C ALA A 285 20.77 -2.34 -13.78
N SER A 286 20.07 -3.47 -13.69
CA SER A 286 18.76 -3.64 -14.33
C SER A 286 17.69 -2.75 -13.68
N ILE A 287 17.71 -2.61 -12.35
CA ILE A 287 16.80 -1.71 -11.64
C ILE A 287 17.07 -0.26 -12.05
N ASP A 288 18.34 0.16 -12.08
CA ASP A 288 18.75 1.51 -12.52
C ASP A 288 18.34 1.81 -13.96
N ALA A 289 18.54 0.86 -14.89
CA ALA A 289 18.29 1.09 -16.30
C ALA A 289 16.80 1.05 -16.68
N VAL A 290 15.99 0.28 -15.94
CA VAL A 290 14.60 -0.01 -16.33
C VAL A 290 13.59 0.56 -15.36
N LEU A 291 13.74 0.31 -14.06
CA LEU A 291 12.74 0.72 -13.06
C LEU A 291 12.90 2.20 -12.69
N LEU A 292 14.12 2.66 -12.41
CA LEU A 292 14.36 4.01 -11.91
C LEU A 292 13.82 5.11 -12.85
N PRO A 293 13.99 5.03 -14.20
CA PRO A 293 13.42 6.02 -15.11
C PRO A 293 11.88 6.08 -15.03
N LEU A 294 11.20 4.95 -14.80
CA LEU A 294 9.74 4.91 -14.63
C LEU A 294 9.31 5.62 -13.35
N VAL A 295 10.06 5.43 -12.25
CA VAL A 295 9.85 6.12 -10.97
C VAL A 295 10.03 7.64 -11.13
N GLU A 296 11.10 8.07 -11.81
CA GLU A 296 11.41 9.48 -12.04
C GLU A 296 10.37 10.19 -12.92
N GLN A 297 9.83 9.49 -13.92
CA GLN A 297 8.73 10.00 -14.76
C GLN A 297 7.47 10.31 -13.93
N MET A 298 7.18 9.54 -12.88
CA MET A 298 6.07 9.85 -11.96
C MET A 298 6.36 11.09 -11.10
N ALA A 299 7.63 11.33 -10.74
CA ALA A 299 8.03 12.46 -9.90
C ALA A 299 7.88 13.81 -10.62
N SER A 300 8.30 13.90 -11.88
CA SER A 300 8.23 15.13 -12.68
C SER A 300 6.79 15.63 -12.85
N ARG A 301 5.82 14.72 -12.97
CA ARG A 301 4.38 15.02 -13.09
C ARG A 301 3.76 15.55 -11.80
N THR A 302 4.37 15.29 -10.65
CA THR A 302 3.89 15.76 -9.34
C THR A 302 4.27 17.21 -9.09
N ARG A 303 5.33 17.74 -9.73
CA ARG A 303 5.76 19.15 -9.59
C ARG A 303 5.06 20.12 -10.55
N GLN A 304 4.28 19.62 -11.52
CA GLN A 304 3.59 20.41 -12.54
C GLN A 304 2.09 20.62 -12.25
N ARG A 305 1.59 20.20 -11.08
CA ARG A 305 0.22 20.41 -10.61
C ARG A 305 0.25 21.02 -9.23
#